data_AF-A0A101XW48-F1
#
_entry.id   AF-A0A101XW48-F1
#
_cell.length_a   1.000
_cell.length_b   1.000
_cell.length_c   1.000
_cell.angle_alpha   90.00
_cell.angle_beta   90.00
_cell.angle_gamma   90.00
#
_symmetry.space_group_name_H-M   'P 1'
#
loop_
_entity.id
_entity.type
_entity.pdbx_description
1 polymer ?
#
loop_
_entity_poly.entity_id
_entity_poly.type
_entity_poly.pdbx_seq_one_letter_code
_entity_poly.pdbx_strand_id
1 'polypeptide(L)'
;MFTNYLFEREQQNLKNYNDLIAQINDMSKTPAENAVAQEQLSKLEEKESKISDIETQLQQKYGEAIVKEETGNSYTVVVLSDKLDVKQAVGIVDLVMKELSVTQDKIRVQYVSEQ
;
A
#
# COMPACT_ATOMS: atom_id res chain seq x y z
N MET A 1 13.14 -10.09 -4.93
CA MET A 1 12.99 -8.65 -4.58
C MET A 1 11.56 -8.36 -4.15
N PHE A 2 10.57 -8.65 -5.00
CA PHE A 2 9.14 -8.51 -4.69
C PHE A 2 8.73 -9.21 -3.38
N THR A 3 9.18 -10.45 -3.15
CA THR A 3 8.91 -11.20 -1.91
C THR A 3 9.39 -10.48 -0.64
N ASN A 4 10.55 -9.80 -0.69
CA ASN A 4 11.06 -9.06 0.46
C ASN A 4 10.17 -7.86 0.76
N TYR A 5 9.71 -7.14 -0.26
CA TYR A 5 8.80 -6.02 -0.09
C TYR A 5 7.43 -6.44 0.45
N LEU A 6 6.87 -7.57 -0.02
CA LEU A 6 5.63 -8.12 0.55
C LEU A 6 5.83 -8.44 2.03
N PHE A 7 6.92 -9.13 2.35
CA PHE A 7 7.23 -9.51 3.71
C PHE A 7 7.41 -8.27 4.61
N GLU A 8 8.17 -7.27 4.17
CA GLU A 8 8.35 -6.02 4.91
C GLU A 8 7.02 -5.29 5.15
N ARG A 9 6.15 -5.19 4.13
CA ARG A 9 4.82 -4.58 4.26
C ARG A 9 3.94 -5.35 5.24
N GLU A 10 3.90 -6.68 5.10
CA GLU A 10 3.11 -7.55 5.98
C GLU A 10 3.57 -7.41 7.44
N GLN A 11 4.88 -7.39 7.69
CA GLN A 11 5.42 -7.18 9.04
C GLN A 11 5.04 -5.80 9.61
N GLN A 12 5.11 -4.74 8.79
CA GLN A 12 4.69 -3.40 9.22
C GLN A 12 3.19 -3.34 9.51
N ASN A 13 2.37 -3.92 8.64
CA ASN A 13 0.92 -3.97 8.82
C ASN A 13 0.52 -4.77 10.06
N LEU A 14 1.14 -5.93 10.28
CA LEU A 14 0.90 -6.75 11.47
C LEU A 14 1.30 -5.99 12.75
N LYS A 15 2.43 -5.28 12.72
CA LYS A 15 2.84 -4.44 13.83
C LYS A 15 1.83 -3.32 14.11
N ASN A 16 1.46 -2.56 13.09
CA ASN A 16 0.48 -1.47 13.22
C ASN A 16 -0.87 -1.98 13.72
N TYR A 17 -1.33 -3.13 13.21
CA TYR A 17 -2.55 -3.79 13.65
C TYR A 17 -2.47 -4.12 15.15
N ASN A 18 -1.40 -4.78 15.59
CA ASN A 18 -1.21 -5.13 16.99
C ASN A 18 -1.12 -3.91 17.90
N ASP A 19 -0.41 -2.86 17.48
CA ASP A 19 -0.27 -1.61 18.23
C ASP A 19 -1.63 -0.91 18.40
N LEU A 20 -2.44 -0.86 17.33
CA LEU A 20 -3.80 -0.30 17.36
C LEU A 20 -4.73 -1.12 18.26
N ILE A 21 -4.69 -2.45 18.17
CA ILE A 21 -5.48 -3.34 19.04
C ILE A 21 -5.06 -3.20 20.50
N ALA A 22 -3.77 -3.07 20.78
CA ALA A 22 -3.27 -2.82 22.14
C ALA A 22 -3.79 -1.48 22.67
N GLN A 23 -3.76 -0.43 21.85
CA GLN A 23 -4.30 0.88 22.21
C GLN A 23 -5.82 0.84 22.47
N ILE A 24 -6.58 0.13 21.63
CA ILE A 24 -8.03 -0.03 21.80
C ILE A 24 -8.37 -0.76 23.11
N ASN A 25 -7.57 -1.77 23.48
CA ASN A 25 -7.78 -2.57 24.69
C ASN A 25 -7.19 -1.92 25.96
N ASP A 26 -6.43 -0.83 25.82
CA ASP A 26 -5.84 -0.13 26.96
C ASP A 26 -6.92 0.64 27.73
N MET A 27 -7.26 0.12 28.92
CA MET A 27 -8.28 0.70 29.79
C MET A 27 -7.90 2.08 30.37
N SER A 28 -6.65 2.52 30.21
CA SER A 28 -6.20 3.86 30.60
C SER A 28 -6.54 4.94 29.56
N LYS A 29 -6.94 4.54 28.34
CA LYS A 29 -7.24 5.44 27.24
C LYS A 29 -8.64 6.02 27.30
N THR A 30 -8.77 7.24 26.79
CA THR A 30 -10.07 7.89 26.69
C THR A 30 -10.91 7.28 25.56
N PRO A 31 -12.25 7.37 25.63
CA PRO A 31 -13.12 6.94 24.53
C PRO A 31 -12.78 7.60 23.18
N ALA A 32 -12.28 8.85 23.20
CA ALA A 32 -11.86 9.55 22.00
C ALA A 32 -10.58 8.96 21.39
N GLU A 33 -9.58 8.62 22.21
CA GLU A 33 -8.37 7.95 21.74
C GLU A 33 -8.68 6.56 21.17
N ASN A 34 -9.61 5.82 21.79
CA ASN A 34 -10.04 4.51 21.30
C ASN A 34 -10.82 4.63 19.98
N ALA A 35 -11.66 5.66 19.84
CA ALA A 35 -12.35 5.94 18.57
C ALA A 35 -11.36 6.24 17.44
N VAL A 36 -10.30 7.02 17.71
CA VAL A 36 -9.24 7.30 16.74
C VAL A 36 -8.48 6.02 16.37
N ALA A 37 -8.13 5.18 17.35
CA ALA A 37 -7.44 3.92 17.10
C ALA A 37 -8.30 2.95 16.26
N GLN A 38 -9.61 2.89 16.54
CA GLN A 38 -10.56 2.09 15.76
C GLN A 38 -10.67 2.60 14.31
N GLU A 39 -10.73 3.92 14.12
CA GLU A 39 -10.76 4.52 12.78
C GLU A 39 -9.45 4.25 12.02
N GLN A 40 -8.30 4.34 12.69
CA GLN A 40 -7.00 4.01 12.11
C GLN A 40 -6.91 2.53 11.73
N LEU A 41 -7.48 1.63 12.53
CA LEU A 41 -7.56 0.21 12.24
C LEU A 41 -8.38 -0.06 10.98
N SER A 42 -9.59 0.51 10.89
CA SER A 42 -10.43 0.38 9.70
C SER A 42 -9.75 0.96 8.44
N LYS A 43 -9.06 2.10 8.58
CA LYS A 43 -8.27 2.69 7.47
C LYS A 43 -7.11 1.79 7.05
N LEU A 44 -6.44 1.13 7.99
CA LEU A 44 -5.34 0.19 7.70
C LEU A 44 -5.85 -1.00 6.88
N GLU A 45 -6.96 -1.60 7.30
CA GLU A 45 -7.59 -2.74 6.61
C GLU A 45 -8.10 -2.35 5.21
N GLU A 46 -8.79 -1.21 5.09
CA GLU A 46 -9.28 -0.71 3.81
C GLU A 46 -8.12 -0.43 2.84
N LYS A 47 -7.05 0.19 3.34
CA LYS A 47 -5.84 0.48 2.56
C LYS A 47 -5.19 -0.82 2.06
N GLU A 48 -5.05 -1.84 2.91
CA GLU A 48 -4.44 -3.10 2.47
C GLU A 48 -5.30 -3.81 1.42
N SER A 49 -6.63 -3.80 1.56
CA SER A 49 -7.54 -4.33 0.54
C SER A 49 -7.33 -3.62 -0.81
N LYS A 50 -7.28 -2.29 -0.81
CA LYS A 50 -7.06 -1.49 -2.03
C LYS A 50 -5.70 -1.75 -2.66
N ILE A 51 -4.65 -1.86 -1.84
CA ILE A 51 -3.32 -2.20 -2.32
C ILE A 51 -3.34 -3.58 -3.00
N SER A 52 -3.93 -4.59 -2.36
CA SER A 52 -4.07 -5.93 -2.92
C SER A 52 -4.84 -5.94 -4.25
N ASP A 53 -5.89 -5.13 -4.36
CA ASP A 53 -6.68 -4.99 -5.59
C ASP A 53 -5.86 -4.34 -6.73
N ILE A 54 -5.07 -3.32 -6.42
CA ILE A 54 -4.15 -2.69 -7.37
C ILE A 54 -3.11 -3.71 -7.84
N GLU A 55 -2.47 -4.42 -6.91
CA GLU A 55 -1.45 -5.41 -7.22
C GLU A 55 -2.00 -6.51 -8.12
N THR A 56 -3.18 -7.03 -7.81
CA THR A 56 -3.87 -8.04 -8.63
C THR A 56 -4.10 -7.53 -10.06
N GLN A 57 -4.60 -6.29 -10.22
CA GLN A 57 -4.84 -5.70 -11.54
C GLN A 57 -3.54 -5.47 -12.32
N LEU A 58 -2.46 -5.08 -11.64
CA LEU A 58 -1.16 -4.85 -12.27
C LEU A 58 -0.48 -6.17 -12.63
N GLN A 59 -0.54 -7.19 -11.77
CA GLN A 59 -0.03 -8.53 -12.04
C GLN A 59 -0.70 -9.15 -13.27
N GLN A 60 -2.01 -8.96 -13.44
CA GLN A 60 -2.71 -9.42 -14.65
C GLN A 60 -2.20 -8.76 -15.95
N LYS A 61 -1.67 -7.54 -15.87
CA LYS A 61 -1.19 -6.78 -17.03
C LYS A 61 0.31 -6.92 -17.29
N TYR A 62 1.10 -7.07 -16.24
CA TYR A 62 2.56 -6.99 -16.28
C TYR A 62 3.26 -8.27 -15.74
N GLY A 63 2.51 -9.26 -15.27
CA GLY A 63 3.06 -10.48 -14.66
C GLY A 63 3.23 -10.32 -13.15
N GLU A 64 4.32 -9.67 -12.71
CA GLU A 64 4.54 -9.34 -11.30
C GLU A 64 4.44 -7.84 -11.05
N ALA A 65 3.77 -7.47 -9.96
CA ALA A 65 3.67 -6.09 -9.52
C ALA A 65 3.47 -6.03 -8.00
N ILE A 66 4.01 -4.97 -7.41
CA ILE A 66 3.90 -4.68 -5.99
C ILE A 66 3.80 -3.19 -5.72
N VAL A 67 3.09 -2.82 -4.68
CA VAL A 67 2.97 -1.47 -4.17
C VAL A 67 3.71 -1.41 -2.84
N LYS A 68 4.85 -0.73 -2.85
CA LYS A 68 5.61 -0.43 -1.64
C LYS A 68 5.08 0.84 -1.00
N GLU A 69 4.83 0.76 0.30
CA GLU A 69 4.47 1.92 1.09
C GLU A 69 5.74 2.66 1.53
N GLU A 70 5.74 3.98 1.32
CA GLU A 70 6.80 4.89 1.72
C GLU A 70 6.27 5.81 2.83
N THR A 71 7.19 6.46 3.55
CA THR A 71 6.85 7.43 4.59
C THR A 71 5.94 8.56 4.09
N GLY A 72 4.93 8.91 4.88
CA GLY A 72 4.04 10.05 4.62
C GLY A 72 3.02 9.79 3.51
N ASN A 73 2.38 8.62 3.51
CA ASN A 73 1.36 8.19 2.56
C ASN A 73 1.82 8.28 1.10
N SER A 74 3.09 7.95 0.86
CA SER A 74 3.63 7.86 -0.49
C SER A 74 3.75 6.39 -0.90
N TYR A 75 3.61 6.10 -2.18
CA TYR A 75 3.58 4.74 -2.69
C TYR A 75 4.53 4.61 -3.87
N THR A 76 5.35 3.58 -3.84
CA THR A 76 6.20 3.18 -4.96
C THR A 76 5.64 1.92 -5.58
N VAL A 77 5.08 2.01 -6.78
CA VAL A 77 4.64 0.85 -7.54
C VAL A 77 5.81 0.31 -8.34
N VAL A 78 6.20 -0.93 -8.07
CA VAL A 78 7.24 -1.65 -8.81
C VAL A 78 6.55 -2.71 -9.67
N VAL A 79 6.80 -2.69 -10.97
CA VAL A 79 6.27 -3.67 -11.92
C VAL A 79 7.40 -4.43 -12.60
N LEU A 80 7.20 -5.72 -12.83
CA LEU A 80 8.10 -6.54 -13.64
C LEU A 80 7.79 -6.25 -15.11
N SER A 81 8.73 -5.63 -15.82
CA SER A 81 8.61 -5.36 -17.25
C SER A 81 9.97 -4.97 -17.83
N ASP A 82 10.29 -5.44 -19.03
CA ASP A 82 11.52 -5.03 -19.76
C ASP A 82 11.53 -3.55 -20.11
N LYS A 83 10.34 -2.99 -20.31
CA LYS A 83 10.13 -1.57 -20.61
C LYS A 83 8.79 -1.11 -20.08
N LEU A 84 8.73 0.13 -19.64
CA LEU A 84 7.48 0.79 -19.26
C LEU A 84 7.34 2.08 -20.07
N ASP A 85 6.36 2.12 -20.99
CA ASP A 85 6.05 3.35 -21.73
C ASP A 85 5.44 4.38 -20.78
N VAL A 86 5.64 5.67 -21.07
CA VAL A 86 5.02 6.80 -20.36
C VAL A 86 3.51 6.60 -20.22
N LYS A 87 2.82 6.11 -21.26
CA LYS A 87 1.37 5.84 -21.20
C LYS A 87 1.01 4.76 -20.18
N GLN A 88 1.85 3.74 -20.04
CA GLN A 88 1.65 2.67 -19.07
C GLN A 88 1.90 3.19 -17.65
N ALA A 89 2.95 3.99 -17.46
CA ALA A 89 3.25 4.62 -16.19
C ALA A 89 2.12 5.56 -15.74
N VAL A 90 1.58 6.39 -16.63
CA VAL A 90 0.42 7.25 -16.35
C VAL A 90 -0.80 6.41 -15.94
N GLY A 91 -1.10 5.33 -16.66
CA GLY A 91 -2.21 4.44 -16.30
C GLY A 91 -2.05 3.77 -14.92
N ILE A 92 -0.82 3.46 -14.51
CA ILE A 92 -0.53 2.93 -13.16
C ILE A 92 -0.78 4.02 -12.12
N VAL A 93 -0.28 5.24 -12.35
CA VAL A 93 -0.50 6.39 -11.47
C VAL A 93 -2.00 6.63 -11.30
N ASP A 94 -2.76 6.70 -12.39
CA ASP A 94 -4.20 6.94 -12.36
C ASP A 94 -4.95 5.87 -11.54
N LEU A 95 -4.57 4.60 -11.69
CA LEU A 95 -5.13 3.48 -10.93
C LEU A 95 -4.88 3.68 -9.43
N VAL A 96 -3.63 3.93 -9.05
CA VAL A 96 -3.23 4.10 -7.64
C VAL A 96 -3.87 5.34 -7.02
N MET A 97 -3.93 6.44 -7.76
CA MET A 97 -4.61 7.68 -7.35
C MET A 97 -6.07 7.42 -7.03
N LYS A 98 -6.76 6.69 -7.91
CA LYS A 98 -8.20 6.41 -7.77
C LYS A 98 -8.49 5.48 -6.60
N GLU A 99 -7.76 4.37 -6.49
CA GLU A 99 -8.01 3.35 -5.47
C GLU A 99 -7.60 3.86 -4.08
N LEU A 100 -6.40 4.43 -3.94
CA LEU A 100 -5.87 4.90 -2.64
C LEU A 100 -6.27 6.33 -2.29
N SER A 101 -6.99 7.03 -3.17
CA SER A 101 -7.41 8.43 -2.96
C SER A 101 -6.24 9.36 -2.60
N VAL A 102 -5.10 9.17 -3.26
CA VAL A 102 -3.89 9.99 -3.07
C VAL A 102 -3.56 10.82 -4.30
N THR A 103 -2.79 11.88 -4.08
CA THR A 103 -2.34 12.78 -5.14
C THR A 103 -1.14 12.21 -5.90
N GLN A 104 -0.98 12.64 -7.15
CA GLN A 104 0.08 12.16 -8.03
C GLN A 104 1.50 12.33 -7.44
N ASP A 105 1.76 13.40 -6.69
CA ASP A 105 3.07 13.67 -6.07
C ASP A 105 3.48 12.62 -5.02
N LYS A 106 2.52 11.81 -4.56
CA LYS A 106 2.71 10.70 -3.62
C LYS A 106 3.01 9.38 -4.31
N ILE A 107 2.92 9.30 -5.64
CA ILE A 107 3.05 8.04 -6.36
C ILE A 107 4.33 8.05 -7.19
N ARG A 108 5.13 7.00 -7.05
CA ARG A 108 6.27 6.71 -7.91
C ARG A 108 6.02 5.39 -8.62
N VAL A 109 6.40 5.32 -9.89
CA VAL A 109 6.35 4.08 -10.66
C VAL A 109 7.75 3.69 -11.07
N GLN A 110 8.12 2.44 -10.81
CA GLN A 110 9.40 1.86 -11.17
C GLN A 110 9.13 0.55 -11.92
N TYR A 111 9.98 0.24 -12.89
CA TYR A 111 9.97 -1.06 -13.57
C TYR A 111 11.29 -1.77 -13.32
N VAL A 112 11.24 -3.09 -13.26
CA VAL A 112 12.41 -3.96 -13.16
C VAL A 112 12.29 -5.05 -14.22
N SER A 113 13.38 -5.38 -14.89
CA SER A 113 13.42 -6.50 -15.83
C SER A 113 13.71 -7.80 -15.09
N GLU A 114 13.14 -8.91 -15.57
CA GLU A 114 13.57 -10.26 -15.17
C GLU A 114 15.02 -10.42 -15.66
N GLN A 115 15.99 -10.56 -14.75
CA GLN A 115 17.39 -10.80 -15.12
C GLN A 115 17.60 -12.24 -15.57
#